data_AF-A0A7Y5NNB9-F1
#
_entry.id   AF-A0A7Y5NNB9-F1
#
_cell.length_a   1.000
_cell.length_b   1.000
_cell.length_c   1.000
_cell.angle_alpha   90.00
_cell.angle_beta   90.00
_cell.angle_gamma   90.00
#
_symmetry.space_group_name_H-M   'P 1'
#
loop_
_entity.id
_entity.type
_entity.pdbx_description
1 polymer ?
#
loop_
_entity_poly.entity_id
_entity_poly.type
_entity_poly.pdbx_seq_one_letter_code
_entity_poly.pdbx_strand_id
1 'polypeptide(L)'
;MLELDRDHALVLFEWLARSDDEGSLPFVHRAEQVVLCQLEGQLEGSMSVQFSAEYNRIVTEARDRIVAANEEAPSSDPSDGHTK
;
A
#
# COMPACT_ATOMS: atom_id res chain seq x y z
N MET A 1 -0.13 -11.98 13.12
CA MET A 1 0.53 -10.67 12.92
C MET A 1 0.47 -10.41 11.43
N LEU A 2 0.04 -9.22 11.01
CA LEU A 2 0.02 -8.88 9.58
C LEU A 2 1.46 -8.56 9.18
N GLU A 3 2.01 -9.31 8.23
CA GLU A 3 3.34 -9.06 7.69
C GLU A 3 3.17 -8.40 6.32
N LEU A 4 3.76 -7.21 6.16
CA LEU A 4 3.83 -6.50 4.90
C LEU A 4 5.25 -6.60 4.37
N ASP A 5 5.39 -6.87 3.08
CA ASP A 5 6.68 -6.68 2.42
C ASP A 5 7.02 -5.19 2.32
N ARG A 6 8.24 -4.91 1.86
CA ARG A 6 8.77 -3.54 1.78
C ARG A 6 7.92 -2.62 0.91
N ASP A 7 7.38 -3.10 -0.20
CA ASP A 7 6.63 -2.26 -1.13
C ASP A 7 5.25 -1.95 -0.55
N HIS A 8 4.57 -2.94 0.02
CA HIS A 8 3.28 -2.74 0.69
C HIS A 8 3.41 -1.83 1.91
N ALA A 9 4.44 -2.02 2.73
CA ALA A 9 4.71 -1.16 3.88
C ALA A 9 4.97 0.30 3.46
N LEU A 10 5.76 0.49 2.39
CA LEU A 10 6.09 1.81 1.86
C LEU A 10 4.86 2.55 1.34
N VAL A 11 4.03 1.88 0.54
CA VAL A 11 2.82 2.48 -0.03
C VAL A 11 1.79 2.79 1.07
N LEU A 12 1.64 1.90 2.05
CA LEU A 12 0.74 2.12 3.17
C LEU A 12 1.19 3.30 4.04
N PHE A 13 2.48 3.37 4.40
CA PHE A 13 3.02 4.48 5.17
C PHE A 13 2.80 5.81 4.46
N GLU A 14 3.12 5.89 3.17
CA GLU A 14 2.92 7.13 2.39
C GLU A 14 1.45 7.55 2.34
N TRP A 15 0.53 6.61 2.18
CA TRP A 15 -0.89 6.92 2.19
C TRP A 15 -1.34 7.47 3.55
N LEU A 16 -0.88 6.85 4.65
CA LEU A 16 -1.18 7.30 6.01
C LEU A 16 -0.64 8.71 6.27
N ALA A 17 0.65 8.95 5.97
CA ALA A 17 1.30 10.24 6.19
C ALA A 17 0.57 11.38 5.45
N ARG A 18 0.21 11.17 4.18
CA ARG A 18 -0.54 12.16 3.39
C ARG A 18 -1.95 12.38 3.93
N SER A 19 -2.63 11.31 4.36
CA SER A 19 -4.01 11.40 4.85
C SER A 19 -4.13 12.03 6.24
N ASP A 20 -3.13 11.86 7.11
CA ASP A 20 -3.05 12.51 8.42
C ASP A 20 -2.75 14.01 8.29
N ASP A 21 -1.79 14.39 7.43
CA ASP A 21 -1.48 15.81 7.13
C ASP A 21 -2.70 16.60 6.62
N GLU A 22 -3.54 15.95 5.82
CA GLU A 22 -4.79 16.52 5.30
C GLU A 22 -5.91 16.57 6.35
N GLY A 23 -5.72 15.96 7.54
CA GLY A 23 -6.76 15.80 8.56
C GLY A 23 -7.99 15.04 8.04
N SER A 24 -7.78 14.21 7.02
CA SER A 24 -8.83 13.70 6.13
C SER A 24 -9.44 12.38 6.59
N LEU A 25 -8.84 11.74 7.60
CA LEU A 25 -9.24 10.41 8.05
C LEU A 25 -10.51 10.49 8.93
N PRO A 26 -11.63 9.89 8.49
CA PRO A 26 -12.87 9.94 9.23
C PRO A 26 -12.87 8.88 10.34
N PHE A 27 -12.54 9.28 11.57
CA PHE A 27 -12.64 8.41 12.73
C PHE A 27 -14.02 8.51 13.39
N VAL A 28 -14.67 7.37 13.60
CA VAL A 28 -15.92 7.28 14.38
C VAL A 28 -15.61 7.07 15.86
N HIS A 29 -14.51 6.40 16.17
CA HIS A 29 -14.13 6.07 17.54
C HIS A 29 -12.64 6.29 17.82
N ARG A 30 -12.30 6.70 19.05
CA ARG A 30 -10.90 6.97 19.43
C ARG A 30 -9.99 5.74 19.27
N ALA A 31 -10.53 4.54 19.44
CA ALA A 31 -9.77 3.30 19.23
C ALA A 31 -9.23 3.17 17.80
N GLU A 32 -9.96 3.65 16.78
CA GLU A 32 -9.52 3.61 15.39
C GLU A 32 -8.25 4.45 15.21
N GLN A 33 -8.25 5.66 15.77
CA GLN A 33 -7.10 6.54 15.74
C GLN A 33 -5.92 5.99 16.56
N VAL A 34 -6.17 5.32 17.70
CA VAL A 34 -5.09 4.69 18.49
C VAL A 34 -4.45 3.54 17.70
N VAL A 35 -5.25 2.68 17.09
CA VAL A 35 -4.75 1.56 16.28
C VAL A 35 -3.98 2.08 15.07
N LEU A 36 -4.45 3.16 14.43
CA LEU A 36 -3.74 3.77 13.32
C LEU A 36 -2.38 4.33 13.73
N CYS A 37 -2.30 5.10 14.82
CA CYS A 37 -1.01 5.57 15.33
C CYS A 37 -0.05 4.43 15.68
N GLN A 38 -0.56 3.31 16.22
CA GLN A 38 0.27 2.14 16.50
C GLN A 38 0.81 1.50 15.22
N LEU A 39 0.00 1.45 14.17
CA LEU A 39 0.40 0.94 12.86
C LEU A 39 1.44 1.85 12.21
N GLU A 40 1.25 3.17 12.24
CA GLU A 40 2.22 4.16 11.74
C GLU A 40 3.58 4.00 12.44
N GLY A 41 3.59 3.90 13.78
CA GLY A 41 4.83 3.70 14.53
C GLY A 41 5.54 2.36 14.22
N GLN A 42 4.79 1.32 13.86
CA GLN A 42 5.38 0.05 13.40
C GLN A 42 6.01 0.18 12.01
N LEU A 43 5.39 0.96 11.12
CA LEU A 43 5.89 1.21 9.76
C LEU A 43 7.12 2.12 9.78
N GLU A 44 7.11 3.20 10.55
CA GLU A 44 8.21 4.17 10.65
C GLU A 44 9.53 3.51 11.09
N GLY A 45 9.47 2.58 12.04
CA GLY A 45 10.64 1.83 12.51
C GLY A 45 11.33 0.98 11.43
N SER A 46 10.65 0.73 10.31
CA SER A 46 11.15 -0.11 9.21
C SER A 46 11.66 0.70 8.00
N MET A 47 11.55 2.03 8.00
CA MET A 47 11.62 2.84 6.77
C MET A 47 12.71 3.92 6.75
N SER A 48 13.98 3.50 6.72
CA SER A 48 15.12 4.41 6.46
C SER A 48 15.07 5.10 5.08
N VAL A 49 14.23 4.61 4.17
CA VAL A 49 14.06 5.12 2.81
C VAL A 49 13.43 6.52 2.74
N GLN A 50 12.74 6.96 3.80
CA GLN A 50 12.09 8.28 3.89
C GLN A 50 13.08 9.44 3.79
N PHE A 51 14.33 9.22 4.19
CA PHE A 51 15.39 10.23 4.11
C PHE A 51 16.09 10.26 2.74
N SER A 52 15.66 9.42 1.79
CA SER A 52 16.21 9.40 0.44
C SER A 52 15.69 10.58 -0.37
N ALA A 53 16.56 11.26 -1.12
CA ALA A 53 16.15 12.24 -2.13
C ALA A 53 15.25 11.62 -3.21
N GLU A 54 15.34 10.30 -3.40
CA GLU A 54 14.57 9.54 -4.39
C GLU A 54 13.27 8.95 -3.82
N TYR A 55 12.88 9.32 -2.59
CA TYR A 55 11.75 8.70 -1.88
C TYR A 55 10.46 8.63 -2.73
N ASN A 56 10.07 9.75 -3.36
CA ASN A 56 8.89 9.81 -4.23
C ASN A 56 8.97 8.85 -5.43
N ARG A 57 10.16 8.68 -6.01
CA ARG A 57 10.36 7.73 -7.11
C ARG A 57 10.19 6.29 -6.62
N ILE A 58 10.81 5.96 -5.47
CA ILE A 58 10.75 4.62 -4.88
C ILE A 58 9.29 4.24 -4.52
N VAL A 59 8.52 5.18 -3.96
CA VAL A 59 7.09 4.98 -3.69
C VAL A 59 6.31 4.72 -4.98
N THR A 60 6.57 5.50 -6.03
CA THR A 60 5.88 5.34 -7.32
C THR A 60 6.16 3.97 -7.92
N GLU A 61 7.43 3.57 -7.98
CA GLU A 61 7.82 2.26 -8.48
C GLU A 61 7.22 1.11 -7.64
N ALA A 62 7.08 1.28 -6.32
CA ALA A 62 6.43 0.30 -5.45
C ALA A 62 4.93 0.16 -5.76
N ARG A 63 4.22 1.28 -6.00
CA ARG A 63 2.81 1.26 -6.42
C ARG A 63 2.64 0.49 -7.74
N ASP A 64 3.49 0.77 -8.72
CA ASP A 64 3.45 0.11 -10.03
C ASP A 64 3.68 -1.40 -9.91
N ARG A 65 4.66 -1.83 -9.10
CA ARG A 65 4.93 -3.26 -8.84
C ARG A 65 3.74 -3.97 -8.20
N ILE A 66 3.10 -3.35 -7.21
CA ILE A 66 1.93 -3.93 -6.53
C ILE A 66 0.76 -4.08 -7.52
N VAL A 67 0.47 -3.05 -8.31
CA VAL A 67 -0.62 -3.11 -9.30
C VAL A 67 -0.35 -4.19 -10.34
N ALA A 68 0.84 -4.20 -10.96
CA ALA A 68 1.20 -5.22 -11.95
C ALA A 68 1.08 -6.64 -11.40
N ALA A 69 1.56 -6.88 -10.17
CA ALA A 69 1.48 -8.19 -9.53
C ALA A 69 0.03 -8.66 -9.24
N ASN A 70 -0.93 -7.73 -9.16
CA ASN A 70 -2.35 -8.04 -8.91
C ASN A 70 -3.22 -7.99 -10.17
N GLU A 71 -2.74 -7.38 -11.26
CA GLU A 71 -3.41 -7.35 -12.56
C GLU A 71 -3.03 -8.55 -13.47
N GLU A 72 -1.89 -9.21 -13.23
CA GLU A 72 -1.47 -10.44 -13.91
C GLU A 72 -2.20 -11.70 -13.42
N ALA A 73 -3.53 -11.67 -13.37
CA ALA A 73 -4.33 -12.88 -13.57
C ALA A 73 -4.84 -12.84 -15.01
N PRO A 74 -4.11 -13.39 -16.00
CA PRO A 74 -4.72 -13.63 -17.29
C PRO A 74 -5.94 -14.53 -17.06
N SER A 75 -7.12 -13.98 -17.32
CA SER A 75 -8.33 -14.73 -17.63
C SER A 75 -7.94 -15.78 -18.67
N SER A 76 -7.60 -16.97 -18.19
CA SER A 76 -7.41 -18.15 -19.02
C SER A 76 -8.81 -18.62 -19.40
N ASP A 77 -9.45 -17.88 -20.31
CA ASP A 77 -10.55 -18.43 -21.06
C ASP A 77 -10.33 -18.21 -22.57
N PRO A 78 -9.46 -19.04 -23.17
CA PRO A 78 -9.56 -19.36 -24.57
C PRO A 78 -10.00 -20.82 -24.69
N SER A 79 -11.30 -21.09 -24.65
CA SER A 79 -11.85 -22.25 -25.35
C SER A 79 -13.37 -22.17 -25.45
N ASP A 80 -14.04 -22.45 -26.54
CA ASP A 80 -13.74 -22.49 -27.97
C ASP A 80 -15.14 -22.62 -28.59
N GLY A 81 -15.34 -22.01 -29.75
CA GLY A 81 -16.58 -22.18 -30.50
C GLY A 81 -16.87 -23.65 -30.75
N HIS A 82 -17.97 -24.16 -30.19
CA HIS A 82 -18.57 -25.39 -30.70
C HIS A 82 -19.56 -25.04 -31.79
N THR A 83 -19.03 -24.96 -33.01
CA THR A 83 -19.82 -25.17 -34.22
C THR A 83 -20.16 -26.66 -34.28
N LYS A 84 -21.42 -27.02 -34.04
CA LYS A 84 -22.10 -28.06 -34.83
C LYS A 84 -23.61 -28.00 -34.68
#